data_AF-A0A978TA42-F1
#
_entry.id   AF-A0A978TA42-F1
#
_cell.length_a   1.000
_cell.length_b   1.000
_cell.length_c   1.000
_cell.angle_alpha   90.00
_cell.angle_beta   90.00
_cell.angle_gamma   90.00
#
_symmetry.space_group_name_H-M   'P 1'
#
loop_
_entity.id
_entity.type
_entity.pdbx_description
1 polymer ?
#
loop_
_entity_poly.entity_id
_entity_poly.type
_entity_poly.pdbx_seq_one_letter_code
_entity_poly.pdbx_strand_id
1 'polypeptide(L)'
;MIRYLLAALCWGWLVWMTPGVGAQEWEEAASSGLGRISFATPEGLFIVQPLNSTRQTLMADGDGLVNSMVWAADGQRLAVVKNFSEVVWVDPTTPRTHGVFVSSCPRPANLEVAWPSDRSDLLIQQRCHAPDPNGQSQWDLFLVDATGQITPLTALPALVESDLYVAPDGQRIAYVANQRIYIQNLAGGAPQPLTQAPGLYSSAGSPLAWSPDGSQLAFYEGAYPYQKINLIEVDTGQRRVLTPEAEFQIYRSRLVWSPDSQRIAFYQPANPPLSNQEVITLVQVATGERQIITRPGFYNAMSWAPDSQRLAFAAGSQIEQQTLFVFDIPSNRFTALTPQPFQAILESRWTTQGDWIGFSAVALGDDLGTQTLYVVRPNATGLTAVSQPNEYAYPFAWVPLP
;
A
#
# COMPACT_ATOMS: atom_id res chain seq x y z
N MET A 1 57.18 -13.44 12.12
CA MET A 1 57.07 -14.66 12.95
C MET A 1 55.72 -14.57 13.68
N ILE A 2 54.74 -15.48 13.53
CA ILE A 2 54.71 -16.93 13.91
C ILE A 2 54.69 -17.03 15.46
N ARG A 3 53.72 -17.61 16.20
CA ARG A 3 52.59 -18.59 16.02
C ARG A 3 51.47 -18.29 17.09
N TYR A 4 50.15 -18.50 16.91
CA TYR A 4 49.30 -19.74 16.98
C TYR A 4 49.33 -20.50 18.35
N LEU A 5 48.26 -21.14 18.93
CA LEU A 5 46.92 -21.60 18.46
C LEU A 5 45.89 -21.92 19.62
N LEU A 6 44.65 -21.36 19.62
CA LEU A 6 43.31 -21.89 20.09
C LEU A 6 42.95 -22.52 21.49
N ALA A 7 41.64 -22.35 21.85
CA ALA A 7 40.69 -23.23 22.60
C ALA A 7 40.71 -23.34 24.16
N ALA A 8 39.61 -23.63 24.90
CA ALA A 8 38.14 -23.44 24.75
C ALA A 8 37.36 -23.80 26.07
N LEU A 9 36.09 -23.35 26.21
CA LEU A 9 35.01 -23.72 27.19
C LEU A 9 35.13 -23.17 28.65
N CYS A 10 34.21 -22.32 29.16
CA CYS A 10 32.80 -22.50 29.62
C CYS A 10 32.72 -23.01 31.09
N TRP A 11 31.92 -22.51 32.06
CA TRP A 11 30.75 -21.58 32.17
C TRP A 11 31.12 -20.36 33.08
N GLY A 12 30.29 -19.35 33.46
CA GLY A 12 28.92 -18.92 33.14
C GLY A 12 28.07 -18.50 34.39
N TRP A 13 27.55 -17.26 34.47
CA TRP A 13 26.53 -16.77 35.46
C TRP A 13 25.59 -15.70 34.85
N LEU A 14 24.38 -15.61 35.41
CA LEU A 14 23.15 -14.97 34.91
C LEU A 14 23.22 -13.59 34.21
N VAL A 15 22.44 -13.48 33.12
CA VAL A 15 21.65 -12.28 32.77
C VAL A 15 20.18 -12.67 32.78
N TRP A 16 19.31 -11.81 33.33
CA TRP A 16 17.86 -12.05 33.33
C TRP A 16 17.29 -11.88 31.92
N MET A 17 16.74 -12.94 31.35
CA MET A 17 15.81 -12.81 30.22
C MET A 17 14.45 -12.37 30.78
N THR A 18 13.91 -11.28 30.25
CA THR A 18 12.46 -11.01 30.38
C THR A 18 11.69 -12.15 29.71
N PRO A 19 10.54 -12.59 30.24
CA PRO A 19 9.69 -13.53 29.53
C PRO A 19 9.33 -12.94 28.16
N GLY A 20 9.49 -13.72 27.10
CA GLY A 20 8.89 -13.39 25.82
C GLY A 20 7.37 -13.39 25.97
N VAL A 21 6.70 -12.41 25.36
CA VAL A 21 5.24 -12.33 25.25
C VAL A 21 4.71 -13.68 24.80
N GLY A 22 3.87 -14.31 25.62
CA GLY A 22 3.47 -15.70 25.43
C GLY A 22 2.45 -15.85 24.30
N ALA A 23 2.41 -17.01 23.64
CA ALA A 23 1.36 -17.33 22.65
C ALA A 23 -0.08 -17.20 23.21
N GLN A 24 -0.23 -17.22 24.53
CA GLN A 24 -1.50 -17.00 25.22
C GLN A 24 -1.92 -15.51 25.25
N GLU A 25 -0.96 -14.59 25.42
CA GLU A 25 -1.21 -13.13 25.27
C GLU A 25 -1.50 -12.77 23.80
N TRP A 26 -1.02 -13.58 22.84
CA TRP A 26 -1.35 -13.44 21.42
C TRP A 26 -2.82 -13.73 21.09
N GLU A 27 -3.41 -14.73 21.74
CA GLU A 27 -4.82 -15.11 21.60
C GLU A 27 -5.76 -14.16 22.38
N GLU A 28 -5.36 -13.73 23.58
CA GLU A 28 -6.08 -12.69 24.33
C GLU A 28 -6.02 -11.32 23.61
N ALA A 29 -4.89 -10.98 22.98
CA ALA A 29 -4.79 -9.80 22.13
C ALA A 29 -5.71 -9.88 20.89
N ALA A 30 -5.76 -11.03 20.22
CA ALA A 30 -6.62 -11.24 19.05
C ALA A 30 -8.13 -11.18 19.40
N SER A 31 -8.52 -11.63 20.59
CA SER A 31 -9.91 -11.58 21.07
C SER A 31 -10.32 -10.23 21.69
N SER A 32 -9.36 -9.33 21.97
CA SER A 32 -9.64 -8.00 22.57
C SER A 32 -10.32 -6.99 21.63
N GLY A 33 -10.40 -7.27 20.32
CA GLY A 33 -10.92 -6.34 19.31
C GLY A 33 -10.04 -5.12 19.03
N LEU A 34 -8.90 -4.97 19.72
CA LEU A 34 -7.90 -3.94 19.47
C LEU A 34 -7.04 -4.36 18.27
N GLY A 35 -7.26 -3.73 17.11
CA GLY A 35 -6.44 -3.98 15.91
C GLY A 35 -4.95 -3.75 16.21
N ARG A 36 -4.08 -4.67 15.77
CA ARG A 36 -2.61 -4.56 15.95
C ARG A 36 -1.98 -3.87 14.73
N ILE A 37 -0.86 -3.17 14.90
CA ILE A 37 -0.12 -2.55 13.81
C ILE A 37 1.32 -3.08 13.77
N SER A 38 1.76 -3.53 12.60
CA SER A 38 3.15 -3.91 12.32
C SER A 38 3.85 -2.80 11.56
N PHE A 39 5.12 -2.57 11.87
CA PHE A 39 5.95 -1.56 11.21
C PHE A 39 7.42 -1.99 11.21
N ALA A 40 8.14 -1.59 10.17
CA ALA A 40 9.57 -1.85 10.06
C ALA A 40 10.39 -0.58 10.21
N THR A 41 11.64 -0.76 10.63
CA THR A 41 12.61 0.29 10.89
C THR A 41 14.00 -0.26 10.53
N PRO A 42 15.06 0.57 10.49
CA PRO A 42 16.42 0.08 10.28
C PRO A 42 16.86 -0.99 11.30
N GLU A 43 16.25 -1.03 12.49
CA GLU A 43 16.56 -1.96 13.58
C GLU A 43 15.72 -3.25 13.57
N GLY A 44 14.80 -3.41 12.60
CA GLY A 44 14.01 -4.64 12.44
C GLY A 44 12.54 -4.43 12.11
N LEU A 45 11.74 -5.49 12.30
CA LEU A 45 10.29 -5.52 12.11
C LEU A 45 9.61 -5.72 13.46
N PHE A 46 8.64 -4.87 13.77
CA PHE A 46 7.93 -4.88 15.04
C PHE A 46 6.41 -4.99 14.85
N ILE A 47 5.73 -5.44 15.89
CA ILE A 47 4.27 -5.38 16.02
C ILE A 47 3.88 -4.85 17.40
N VAL A 48 2.84 -4.03 17.45
CA VAL A 48 2.38 -3.36 18.68
C VAL A 48 0.85 -3.23 18.68
N GLN A 49 0.26 -3.19 19.88
CA GLN A 49 -1.13 -2.81 20.06
C GLN A 49 -1.24 -1.28 20.23
N PRO A 50 -2.22 -0.60 19.60
CA PRO A 50 -2.54 0.79 19.89
C PRO A 50 -2.68 1.04 21.39
N LEU A 51 -2.09 2.13 21.87
CA LEU A 51 -2.05 2.54 23.29
C LEU A 51 -1.26 1.62 24.24
N ASN A 52 -0.65 0.53 23.76
CA ASN A 52 0.30 -0.28 24.52
C ASN A 52 1.73 0.11 24.12
N SER A 53 2.62 0.34 25.09
CA SER A 53 4.02 0.66 24.84
C SER A 53 4.90 -0.56 24.53
N THR A 54 4.41 -1.77 24.82
CA THR A 54 5.16 -3.02 24.60
C THR A 54 5.02 -3.47 23.15
N ARG A 55 6.11 -3.32 22.38
CA ARG A 55 6.25 -3.91 21.04
C ARG A 55 6.88 -5.30 21.11
N GLN A 56 6.46 -6.20 20.22
CA GLN A 56 7.16 -7.45 19.96
C GLN A 56 8.02 -7.32 18.70
N THR A 57 9.24 -7.84 18.76
CA THR A 57 10.11 -8.01 17.60
C THR A 57 9.67 -9.24 16.80
N LEU A 58 9.49 -9.06 15.49
CA LEU A 58 9.19 -10.11 14.51
C LEU A 58 10.41 -10.47 13.66
N MET A 59 11.27 -9.49 13.36
CA MET A 59 12.60 -9.65 12.76
C MET A 59 13.55 -8.67 13.45
N ALA A 60 14.79 -9.08 13.69
CA ALA A 60 15.78 -8.30 14.42
C ALA A 60 16.74 -7.52 13.49
N ASP A 61 17.51 -6.60 14.06
CA ASP A 61 18.61 -5.94 13.35
C ASP A 61 19.57 -6.98 12.75
N GLY A 62 20.00 -6.72 11.51
CA GLY A 62 20.78 -7.65 10.69
C GLY A 62 19.96 -8.65 9.85
N ASP A 63 18.65 -8.85 10.09
CA ASP A 63 17.83 -9.77 9.28
C ASP A 63 17.55 -9.27 7.85
N GLY A 64 17.79 -7.98 7.59
CA GLY A 64 17.65 -7.31 6.30
C GLY A 64 16.64 -6.15 6.33
N LEU A 65 16.85 -5.15 5.47
CA LEU A 65 15.97 -3.97 5.39
C LEU A 65 14.62 -4.38 4.79
N VAL A 66 13.53 -4.07 5.48
CA VAL A 66 12.16 -4.31 4.98
C VAL A 66 11.73 -3.18 4.04
N ASN A 67 11.20 -3.55 2.86
CA ASN A 67 10.82 -2.59 1.82
C ASN A 67 9.31 -2.59 1.57
N SER A 68 8.64 -3.73 1.76
CA SER A 68 7.20 -3.89 1.66
C SER A 68 6.74 -4.98 2.64
N MET A 69 5.52 -4.85 3.14
CA MET A 69 4.89 -5.86 4.00
C MET A 69 3.40 -5.97 3.70
N VAL A 70 2.87 -7.18 3.71
CA VAL A 70 1.43 -7.44 3.49
C VAL A 70 0.94 -8.62 4.34
N TRP A 71 -0.10 -8.36 5.11
CA TRP A 71 -0.80 -9.38 5.89
C TRP A 71 -1.77 -10.16 5.01
N ALA A 72 -1.84 -11.47 5.22
CA ALA A 72 -2.94 -12.29 4.73
C ALA A 72 -4.24 -11.86 5.44
N ALA A 73 -5.37 -12.03 4.76
CA ALA A 73 -6.69 -11.64 5.30
C ALA A 73 -7.04 -12.36 6.61
N ASP A 74 -6.44 -13.53 6.87
CA ASP A 74 -6.55 -14.31 8.11
C ASP A 74 -5.87 -13.65 9.34
N GLY A 75 -5.02 -12.63 9.14
CA GLY A 75 -4.24 -11.99 10.19
C GLY A 75 -3.16 -12.87 10.84
N GLN A 76 -2.92 -14.07 10.29
CA GLN A 76 -1.97 -15.07 10.81
C GLN A 76 -0.63 -15.07 10.07
N ARG A 77 -0.61 -14.69 8.79
CA ARG A 77 0.61 -14.71 7.96
C ARG A 77 0.98 -13.32 7.47
N LEU A 78 2.24 -12.93 7.66
CA LEU A 78 2.81 -11.70 7.14
C LEU A 78 3.86 -12.03 6.07
N ALA A 79 3.65 -11.56 4.85
CA ALA A 79 4.67 -11.61 3.80
C ALA A 79 5.48 -10.31 3.80
N VAL A 80 6.80 -10.43 3.71
CA VAL A 80 7.75 -9.32 3.81
C VAL A 80 8.71 -9.37 2.63
N VAL A 81 8.83 -8.26 1.91
CA VAL A 81 9.92 -8.02 0.95
C VAL A 81 11.07 -7.38 1.71
N LYS A 82 12.25 -8.00 1.65
CA LYS A 82 13.48 -7.48 2.24
C LYS A 82 14.62 -7.38 1.23
N ASN A 83 15.56 -6.47 1.50
CA ASN A 83 16.76 -6.21 0.68
C ASN A 83 16.47 -5.93 -0.82
N PHE A 84 15.25 -5.52 -1.16
CA PHE A 84 14.71 -5.33 -2.52
C PHE A 84 14.73 -6.59 -3.42
N SER A 85 15.03 -7.78 -2.87
CA SER A 85 15.24 -8.99 -3.69
C SER A 85 14.77 -10.29 -3.05
N GLU A 86 14.40 -10.29 -1.77
CA GLU A 86 14.00 -11.49 -1.04
C GLU A 86 12.55 -11.33 -0.55
N VAL A 87 11.77 -12.41 -0.61
CA VAL A 87 10.47 -12.51 0.06
C VAL A 87 10.57 -13.56 1.14
N VAL A 88 10.08 -13.23 2.34
CA VAL A 88 9.97 -14.14 3.48
C VAL A 88 8.55 -14.13 4.03
N TRP A 89 8.11 -15.25 4.60
CA TRP A 89 6.99 -15.24 5.53
C TRP A 89 7.50 -15.05 6.95
N VAL A 90 6.73 -14.30 7.73
CA VAL A 90 6.92 -14.08 9.15
C VAL A 90 5.70 -14.66 9.86
N ASP A 91 5.93 -15.69 10.67
CA ASP A 91 4.95 -16.11 11.68
C ASP A 91 5.01 -15.09 12.84
N PRO A 92 3.88 -14.48 13.23
CA PRO A 92 3.88 -13.50 14.29
C PRO A 92 3.80 -14.13 15.70
N THR A 93 3.31 -15.38 15.80
CA THR A 93 3.21 -16.14 17.05
C THR A 93 4.54 -16.78 17.44
N THR A 94 5.34 -17.20 16.46
CA THR A 94 6.74 -17.59 16.64
C THR A 94 7.60 -16.75 15.69
N PRO A 95 8.46 -15.83 16.17
CA PRO A 95 9.22 -14.90 15.32
C PRO A 95 10.33 -15.65 14.56
N ARG A 96 9.91 -16.37 13.53
CA ARG A 96 10.72 -17.19 12.63
C ARG A 96 10.42 -16.74 11.21
N THR A 97 11.47 -16.44 10.48
CA THR A 97 11.38 -16.13 9.05
C THR A 97 11.49 -17.41 8.24
N HIS A 98 10.56 -17.61 7.32
CA HIS A 98 10.61 -18.68 6.34
C HIS A 98 10.95 -18.06 4.98
N GLY A 99 12.09 -18.44 4.38
CA GLY A 99 12.47 -17.98 3.05
C GLY A 99 11.49 -18.49 2.00
N VAL A 100 10.93 -17.58 1.21
CA VAL A 100 9.89 -17.89 0.21
C VAL A 100 10.43 -17.76 -1.21
N PHE A 101 11.03 -16.62 -1.54
CA PHE A 101 11.49 -16.32 -2.89
C PHE A 101 12.76 -15.46 -2.85
N VAL A 102 13.66 -15.67 -3.81
CA VAL A 102 14.83 -14.82 -4.02
C VAL A 102 14.88 -14.47 -5.50
N SER A 103 14.90 -13.17 -5.80
CA SER A 103 14.95 -12.64 -7.16
C SER A 103 16.23 -13.04 -7.88
N SER A 104 16.10 -13.43 -9.14
CA SER A 104 17.21 -13.67 -10.06
C SER A 104 17.60 -12.43 -10.88
N CYS A 105 16.95 -11.27 -10.69
CA CYS A 105 17.27 -10.05 -11.44
C CYS A 105 18.69 -9.55 -11.11
N PRO A 106 19.46 -8.99 -12.08
CA PRO A 106 20.84 -8.59 -11.85
C PRO A 106 21.07 -7.58 -10.72
N ARG A 107 20.35 -6.42 -10.72
CA ARG A 107 20.24 -5.41 -9.64
C ARG A 107 19.11 -4.40 -9.95
N PRO A 108 18.59 -3.71 -8.91
CA PRO A 108 17.58 -4.28 -8.03
C PRO A 108 16.30 -4.64 -8.82
N ALA A 109 15.59 -5.67 -8.36
CA ALA A 109 14.21 -5.88 -8.76
C ALA A 109 13.32 -4.89 -8.00
N ASN A 110 12.20 -4.46 -8.60
CA ASN A 110 11.06 -4.07 -7.76
C ASN A 110 10.27 -5.37 -7.50
N LEU A 111 10.17 -5.74 -6.23
CA LEU A 111 9.30 -6.82 -5.78
C LEU A 111 8.09 -6.23 -5.07
N GLU A 112 6.91 -6.55 -5.60
CA GLU A 112 5.62 -6.27 -4.98
C GLU A 112 4.97 -7.60 -4.58
N VAL A 113 4.24 -7.60 -3.48
CA VAL A 113 3.63 -8.79 -2.89
C VAL A 113 2.19 -8.49 -2.51
N ALA A 114 1.30 -9.43 -2.78
CA ALA A 114 -0.12 -9.31 -2.46
C ALA A 114 -0.72 -10.67 -2.10
N TRP A 115 -1.63 -10.68 -1.13
CA TRP A 115 -2.53 -11.81 -0.91
C TRP A 115 -3.86 -11.54 -1.63
N PRO A 116 -4.25 -12.36 -2.62
CA PRO A 116 -5.62 -12.44 -3.12
C PRO A 116 -6.63 -12.54 -1.97
N SER A 117 -7.80 -11.90 -2.10
CA SER A 117 -8.82 -11.95 -1.04
C SER A 117 -9.43 -13.34 -0.82
N ASP A 118 -9.33 -14.25 -1.79
CA ASP A 118 -9.90 -15.60 -1.74
C ASP A 118 -8.88 -16.75 -1.75
N ARG A 119 -7.57 -16.46 -1.85
CA ARG A 119 -6.52 -17.50 -1.90
C ARG A 119 -5.68 -17.56 -0.63
N SER A 120 -5.26 -18.78 -0.31
CA SER A 120 -4.17 -19.04 0.63
C SER A 120 -2.79 -18.65 0.13
N ASP A 121 -2.68 -18.23 -1.13
CA ASP A 121 -1.45 -18.22 -1.92
C ASP A 121 -0.94 -16.79 -2.09
N LEU A 122 0.38 -16.58 -1.95
CA LEU A 122 1.00 -15.27 -2.12
C LEU A 122 1.30 -15.02 -3.61
N LEU A 123 0.88 -13.88 -4.13
CA LEU A 123 1.32 -13.39 -5.44
C LEU A 123 2.57 -12.51 -5.27
N ILE A 124 3.60 -12.80 -6.07
CA ILE A 124 4.84 -12.03 -6.17
C ILE A 124 4.94 -11.45 -7.57
N GLN A 125 5.06 -10.13 -7.65
CA GLN A 125 5.26 -9.37 -8.87
C GLN A 125 6.69 -8.85 -8.91
N GLN A 126 7.43 -9.23 -9.94
CA GLN A 126 8.84 -8.87 -10.11
C GLN A 126 9.02 -8.01 -11.36
N ARG A 127 9.68 -6.87 -11.19
CA ARG A 127 10.19 -6.04 -12.29
C ARG A 127 11.72 -6.14 -12.34
N CYS A 128 12.28 -6.86 -13.31
CA CYS A 128 13.70 -6.74 -13.62
C CYS A 128 13.93 -5.49 -14.48
N HIS A 129 14.70 -4.53 -13.97
CA HIS A 129 15.12 -3.37 -14.75
C HIS A 129 16.07 -3.76 -15.89
N ALA A 130 15.97 -3.05 -17.01
CA ALA A 130 16.90 -3.22 -18.12
C ALA A 130 18.30 -2.68 -17.76
N PRO A 131 19.39 -3.27 -18.29
CA PRO A 131 20.74 -2.73 -18.12
C PRO A 131 20.97 -1.38 -18.83
N ASP A 132 20.18 -1.08 -19.86
CA ASP A 132 20.20 0.17 -20.64
C ASP A 132 19.01 1.05 -20.18
N PRO A 133 19.20 2.36 -19.90
CA PRO A 133 18.11 3.31 -19.66
C PRO A 133 17.00 3.34 -20.72
N ASN A 134 17.30 2.94 -21.96
CA ASN A 134 16.34 2.83 -23.07
C ASN A 134 15.77 1.41 -23.23
N GLY A 135 16.29 0.43 -22.48
CA GLY A 135 15.82 -0.95 -22.51
C GLY A 135 14.53 -1.11 -21.71
N GLN A 136 13.74 -2.11 -22.07
CA GLN A 136 12.46 -2.38 -21.41
C GLN A 136 12.62 -3.26 -20.18
N SER A 137 11.89 -2.92 -19.11
CA SER A 137 11.83 -3.78 -17.93
C SER A 137 11.09 -5.08 -18.25
N GLN A 138 11.61 -6.21 -17.78
CA GLN A 138 10.88 -7.48 -17.81
C GLN A 138 9.98 -7.58 -16.57
N TRP A 139 8.76 -8.05 -16.77
CA TRP A 139 7.83 -8.37 -15.70
C TRP A 139 7.65 -9.88 -15.59
N ASP A 140 7.80 -10.40 -14.38
CA ASP A 140 7.51 -11.79 -14.04
C ASP A 140 6.47 -11.83 -12.91
N LEU A 141 5.57 -12.82 -12.96
CA LEU A 141 4.61 -13.11 -11.89
C LEU A 141 4.86 -14.52 -11.36
N PHE A 142 4.81 -14.68 -10.04
CA PHE A 142 4.93 -15.96 -9.36
C PHE A 142 3.81 -16.12 -8.35
N LEU A 143 3.19 -17.29 -8.34
CA LEU A 143 2.31 -17.72 -7.27
C LEU A 143 3.10 -18.59 -6.28
N VAL A 144 2.96 -18.36 -5.00
CA VAL A 144 3.49 -19.23 -3.94
C VAL A 144 2.33 -19.79 -3.14
N ASP A 145 2.16 -21.11 -3.16
CA ASP A 145 1.10 -21.77 -2.38
C ASP A 145 1.42 -21.81 -0.88
N ALA A 146 0.47 -22.30 -0.06
CA ALA A 146 0.63 -22.43 1.39
C ALA A 146 1.75 -23.40 1.84
N THR A 147 2.32 -24.21 0.93
CA THR A 147 3.47 -25.09 1.21
C THR A 147 4.82 -24.42 0.93
N GLY A 148 4.80 -23.26 0.27
CA GLY A 148 5.98 -22.57 -0.24
C GLY A 148 6.34 -22.97 -1.67
N GLN A 149 5.50 -23.72 -2.39
CA GLN A 149 5.78 -24.10 -3.76
C GLN A 149 5.58 -22.88 -4.69
N ILE A 150 6.65 -22.48 -5.36
CA ILE A 150 6.67 -21.37 -6.30
C ILE A 150 6.30 -21.87 -7.71
N THR A 151 5.27 -21.28 -8.29
CA THR A 151 4.84 -21.54 -9.68
C THR A 151 4.94 -20.24 -10.50
N PRO A 152 5.77 -20.17 -11.55
CA PRO A 152 5.83 -19.00 -12.41
C PRO A 152 4.58 -18.94 -13.31
N LEU A 153 3.98 -17.76 -13.43
CA LEU A 153 2.79 -17.51 -14.25
C LEU A 153 3.20 -17.02 -15.63
N THR A 154 3.66 -17.94 -16.47
CA THR A 154 4.28 -17.66 -17.78
C THR A 154 3.28 -17.52 -18.92
N ALA A 155 2.70 -16.32 -19.10
CA ALA A 155 2.11 -15.89 -20.38
C ALA A 155 1.92 -14.36 -20.50
N LEU A 156 2.76 -13.54 -19.85
CA LEU A 156 2.77 -12.09 -20.10
C LEU A 156 3.37 -11.80 -21.49
N PRO A 157 2.84 -10.81 -22.24
CA PRO A 157 3.43 -10.43 -23.52
C PRO A 157 4.81 -9.80 -23.30
N ALA A 158 5.71 -9.99 -24.27
CA ALA A 158 7.09 -9.48 -24.21
C ALA A 158 7.21 -7.94 -24.15
N LEU A 159 6.09 -7.22 -24.33
CA LEU A 159 5.96 -5.77 -24.27
C LEU A 159 4.78 -5.44 -23.35
N VAL A 160 5.07 -5.09 -22.10
CA VAL A 160 4.12 -4.49 -21.15
C VAL A 160 4.48 -3.01 -20.99
N GLU A 161 3.50 -2.13 -21.21
CA GLU A 161 3.64 -0.67 -21.25
C GLU A 161 3.33 0.00 -19.90
N SER A 162 2.88 -0.77 -18.91
CA SER A 162 2.55 -0.34 -17.55
C SER A 162 3.13 -1.30 -16.50
N ASP A 163 2.86 -1.04 -15.22
CA ASP A 163 2.91 -2.09 -14.19
C ASP A 163 1.76 -3.09 -14.36
N LEU A 164 1.76 -4.17 -13.57
CA LEU A 164 0.66 -5.12 -13.52
C LEU A 164 -0.25 -4.80 -12.33
N TYR A 165 -1.56 -4.91 -12.54
CA TYR A 165 -2.59 -4.50 -11.59
C TYR A 165 -3.44 -5.71 -11.20
N VAL A 166 -3.19 -6.24 -10.01
CA VAL A 166 -3.92 -7.39 -9.45
C VAL A 166 -5.35 -6.97 -9.10
N ALA A 167 -6.34 -7.76 -9.49
CA ALA A 167 -7.73 -7.57 -9.09
C ALA A 167 -7.89 -7.85 -7.58
N PRO A 168 -8.93 -7.31 -6.90
CA PRO A 168 -9.16 -7.60 -5.49
C PRO A 168 -9.42 -9.08 -5.20
N ASP A 169 -10.05 -9.78 -6.15
CA ASP A 169 -10.20 -11.24 -6.13
C ASP A 169 -8.84 -11.97 -6.18
N GLY A 170 -7.78 -11.35 -6.70
CA GLY A 170 -6.48 -11.95 -6.95
C GLY A 170 -6.52 -13.26 -7.78
N GLN A 171 -7.59 -13.43 -8.55
CA GLN A 171 -7.71 -14.37 -9.66
C GLN A 171 -7.33 -13.72 -10.99
N ARG A 172 -7.40 -12.38 -11.10
CA ARG A 172 -7.17 -11.64 -12.35
C ARG A 172 -6.08 -10.58 -12.22
N ILE A 173 -5.42 -10.28 -13.34
CA ILE A 173 -4.55 -9.12 -13.52
C ILE A 173 -5.02 -8.27 -14.70
N ALA A 174 -4.75 -6.97 -14.61
CA ALA A 174 -4.88 -6.02 -15.69
C ALA A 174 -3.54 -5.35 -15.98
N TYR A 175 -3.26 -5.04 -17.25
CA TYR A 175 -2.06 -4.32 -17.66
C TYR A 175 -2.26 -3.68 -19.04
N VAL A 176 -1.37 -2.75 -19.41
CA VAL A 176 -1.34 -2.14 -20.74
C VAL A 176 -0.28 -2.82 -21.60
N ALA A 177 -0.63 -3.20 -22.83
CA ALA A 177 0.29 -3.71 -23.85
C ALA A 177 -0.24 -3.41 -25.25
N ASN A 178 0.63 -3.09 -26.21
CA ASN A 178 0.26 -2.73 -27.58
C ASN A 178 -0.87 -1.67 -27.62
N GLN A 179 -0.77 -0.65 -26.77
CA GLN A 179 -1.77 0.40 -26.58
C GLN A 179 -3.18 -0.12 -26.25
N ARG A 180 -3.32 -1.28 -25.61
CA ARG A 180 -4.60 -1.87 -25.16
C ARG A 180 -4.52 -2.27 -23.69
N ILE A 181 -5.64 -2.19 -22.99
CA ILE A 181 -5.79 -2.80 -21.66
C ILE A 181 -6.12 -4.27 -21.88
N TYR A 182 -5.36 -5.15 -21.24
CA TYR A 182 -5.57 -6.60 -21.21
C TYR A 182 -6.03 -7.06 -19.84
N ILE A 183 -6.82 -8.13 -19.82
CA ILE A 183 -7.14 -8.95 -18.64
C ILE A 183 -6.52 -10.33 -18.83
N GLN A 184 -5.97 -10.90 -17.76
CA GLN A 184 -5.53 -12.28 -17.74
C GLN A 184 -5.90 -12.95 -16.41
N ASN A 185 -6.27 -14.23 -16.46
CA ASN A 185 -6.52 -15.04 -15.27
C ASN A 185 -5.22 -15.68 -14.76
N LEU A 186 -4.96 -15.56 -13.46
CA LEU A 186 -3.76 -16.04 -12.75
C LEU A 186 -3.73 -17.57 -12.59
N ALA A 187 -4.87 -18.26 -12.73
CA ALA A 187 -4.91 -19.72 -12.87
C ALA A 187 -4.49 -20.21 -14.28
N GLY A 188 -4.23 -19.28 -15.20
CA GLY A 188 -3.79 -19.54 -16.57
C GLY A 188 -4.84 -19.16 -17.63
N GLY A 189 -4.44 -19.29 -18.89
CA GLY A 189 -5.21 -18.86 -20.06
C GLY A 189 -4.53 -17.72 -20.82
N ALA A 190 -4.95 -17.54 -22.07
CA ALA A 190 -4.43 -16.47 -22.92
C ALA A 190 -4.96 -15.10 -22.46
N PRO A 191 -4.12 -14.04 -22.45
CA PRO A 191 -4.58 -12.69 -22.18
C PRO A 191 -5.64 -12.23 -23.20
N GLN A 192 -6.66 -11.53 -22.73
CA GLN A 192 -7.74 -11.00 -23.56
C GLN A 192 -7.71 -9.46 -23.56
N PRO A 193 -7.80 -8.81 -24.73
CA PRO A 193 -7.89 -7.35 -24.78
C PRO A 193 -9.28 -6.94 -24.27
N LEU A 194 -9.31 -6.19 -23.17
CA LEU A 194 -10.54 -5.65 -22.60
C LEU A 194 -11.03 -4.44 -23.42
N THR A 195 -10.09 -3.61 -23.89
CA THR A 195 -10.37 -2.49 -24.79
C THR A 195 -10.43 -2.91 -26.25
N GLN A 196 -11.54 -2.62 -26.93
CA GLN A 196 -11.77 -3.00 -28.34
C GLN A 196 -10.81 -2.33 -29.33
N ALA A 197 -10.29 -1.14 -29.00
CA ALA A 197 -9.40 -0.35 -29.86
C ALA A 197 -8.14 0.09 -29.09
N PRO A 198 -7.05 0.46 -29.80
CA PRO A 198 -5.89 1.10 -29.19
C PRO A 198 -6.25 2.44 -28.53
N GLY A 199 -5.55 2.83 -27.47
CA GLY A 199 -5.72 4.09 -26.76
C GLY A 199 -4.44 4.58 -26.09
N LEU A 200 -4.47 5.83 -25.62
CA LEU A 200 -3.34 6.47 -24.94
C LEU A 200 -3.50 6.39 -23.42
N TYR A 201 -3.02 5.29 -22.83
CA TYR A 201 -3.13 5.01 -21.39
C TYR A 201 -1.86 5.37 -20.59
N SER A 202 -1.01 6.25 -21.13
CA SER A 202 0.18 6.74 -20.42
C SER A 202 -0.21 7.65 -19.26
N SER A 203 0.28 7.40 -18.05
CA SER A 203 0.16 8.34 -16.93
C SER A 203 1.52 8.48 -16.23
N ALA A 204 1.73 9.55 -15.47
CA ALA A 204 2.96 9.77 -14.70
C ALA A 204 3.05 8.91 -13.41
N GLY A 205 2.61 7.65 -13.50
CA GLY A 205 2.34 6.72 -12.39
C GLY A 205 1.31 5.67 -12.81
N SER A 206 0.43 5.24 -11.91
CA SER A 206 -0.49 4.13 -12.15
C SER A 206 -1.66 4.47 -13.08
N PRO A 207 -1.75 3.87 -14.29
CA PRO A 207 -2.82 4.20 -15.24
C PRO A 207 -4.14 3.47 -14.97
N LEU A 208 -4.14 2.38 -14.19
CA LEU A 208 -5.30 1.51 -13.93
C LEU A 208 -5.61 1.44 -12.42
N ALA A 209 -6.89 1.32 -12.06
CA ALA A 209 -7.34 1.09 -10.69
C ALA A 209 -8.63 0.23 -10.69
N TRP A 210 -8.55 -0.97 -10.10
CA TRP A 210 -9.70 -1.87 -9.93
C TRP A 210 -10.72 -1.32 -8.93
N SER A 211 -12.01 -1.52 -9.22
CA SER A 211 -13.07 -1.39 -8.22
C SER A 211 -12.94 -2.51 -7.17
N PRO A 212 -13.21 -2.26 -5.87
CA PRO A 212 -13.08 -3.28 -4.80
C PRO A 212 -13.89 -4.57 -5.00
N ASP A 213 -15.02 -4.51 -5.69
CA ASP A 213 -15.83 -5.66 -6.11
C ASP A 213 -15.30 -6.39 -7.36
N GLY A 214 -14.23 -5.89 -8.00
CA GLY A 214 -13.60 -6.50 -9.17
C GLY A 214 -14.44 -6.45 -10.46
N SER A 215 -15.55 -5.71 -10.50
CA SER A 215 -16.43 -5.60 -11.68
C SER A 215 -15.92 -4.61 -12.73
N GLN A 216 -15.22 -3.56 -12.30
CA GLN A 216 -14.81 -2.44 -13.15
C GLN A 216 -13.33 -2.10 -12.99
N LEU A 217 -12.75 -1.55 -14.06
CA LEU A 217 -11.46 -0.87 -14.05
C LEU A 217 -11.66 0.61 -14.35
N ALA A 218 -11.18 1.47 -13.45
CA ALA A 218 -11.00 2.89 -13.73
C ALA A 218 -9.61 3.12 -14.34
N PHE A 219 -9.53 4.00 -15.33
CA PHE A 219 -8.27 4.31 -16.00
C PHE A 219 -8.22 5.69 -16.61
N TYR A 220 -7.00 6.18 -16.81
CA TYR A 220 -6.74 7.44 -17.51
C TYR A 220 -6.55 7.21 -19.02
N GLU A 221 -7.16 8.05 -19.85
CA GLU A 221 -6.98 8.00 -21.31
C GLU A 221 -6.88 9.41 -21.90
N GLY A 222 -5.82 9.67 -22.66
CA GLY A 222 -5.53 10.96 -23.28
C GLY A 222 -4.04 11.31 -23.24
N ALA A 223 -3.66 12.42 -23.86
CA ALA A 223 -2.28 12.89 -23.87
C ALA A 223 -1.96 13.67 -22.58
N TYR A 224 -1.00 13.18 -21.80
CA TYR A 224 -0.56 13.86 -20.57
C TYR A 224 -0.19 15.35 -20.82
N PRO A 225 -0.63 16.29 -19.96
CA PRO A 225 -1.35 16.09 -18.70
C PRO A 225 -2.89 16.02 -18.83
N TYR A 226 -3.47 16.19 -20.02
CA TYR A 226 -4.91 16.31 -20.24
C TYR A 226 -5.53 14.96 -20.62
N GLN A 227 -6.13 14.29 -19.64
CA GLN A 227 -6.68 12.94 -19.83
C GLN A 227 -8.05 12.82 -19.15
N LYS A 228 -8.84 11.84 -19.57
CA LYS A 228 -10.16 11.55 -19.00
C LYS A 228 -10.10 10.34 -18.10
N ILE A 229 -10.90 10.35 -17.03
CA ILE A 229 -11.17 9.15 -16.25
C ILE A 229 -12.24 8.38 -17.01
N ASN A 230 -11.96 7.13 -17.31
CA ASN A 230 -12.84 6.18 -17.96
C ASN A 230 -13.09 5.02 -17.02
N LEU A 231 -14.21 4.32 -17.25
CA LEU A 231 -14.51 3.04 -16.64
C LEU A 231 -14.71 2.01 -17.74
N ILE A 232 -14.32 0.78 -17.46
CA ILE A 232 -14.61 -0.37 -18.31
C ILE A 232 -15.08 -1.55 -17.46
N GLU A 233 -16.23 -2.09 -17.83
CA GLU A 233 -16.81 -3.31 -17.24
C GLU A 233 -15.94 -4.52 -17.64
N VAL A 234 -15.47 -5.29 -16.66
CA VAL A 234 -14.44 -6.32 -16.87
C VAL A 234 -14.97 -7.53 -17.65
N ASP A 235 -16.23 -7.92 -17.40
CA ASP A 235 -16.81 -9.11 -18.04
C ASP A 235 -17.37 -8.83 -19.45
N THR A 236 -17.62 -7.56 -19.80
CA THR A 236 -18.26 -7.17 -21.07
C THR A 236 -17.39 -6.30 -21.97
N GLY A 237 -16.30 -5.72 -21.46
CA GLY A 237 -15.50 -4.72 -22.16
C GLY A 237 -16.26 -3.42 -22.46
N GLN A 238 -17.44 -3.19 -21.85
CA GLN A 238 -18.18 -1.95 -22.07
C GLN A 238 -17.48 -0.78 -21.38
N ARG A 239 -16.92 0.10 -22.20
CA ARG A 239 -16.30 1.36 -21.76
C ARG A 239 -17.35 2.47 -21.66
N ARG A 240 -17.23 3.30 -20.62
CA ARG A 240 -17.84 4.63 -20.55
C ARG A 240 -16.85 5.68 -20.06
N VAL A 241 -17.00 6.91 -20.54
CA VAL A 241 -16.23 8.06 -20.04
C VAL A 241 -16.88 8.51 -18.74
N LEU A 242 -16.17 8.45 -17.62
CA LEU A 242 -16.70 8.85 -16.31
C LEU A 242 -16.66 10.37 -16.14
N THR A 243 -15.62 11.03 -16.67
CA THR A 243 -15.44 12.49 -16.61
C THR A 243 -15.30 13.06 -18.03
N PRO A 244 -16.41 13.49 -18.67
CA PRO A 244 -16.41 13.83 -20.10
C PRO A 244 -15.73 15.16 -20.44
N GLU A 245 -15.74 16.13 -19.51
CA GLU A 245 -15.13 17.45 -19.65
C GLU A 245 -13.60 17.35 -19.52
N ALA A 246 -12.87 17.67 -20.60
CA ALA A 246 -11.43 17.43 -20.74
C ALA A 246 -10.53 18.50 -20.08
N GLU A 247 -10.99 19.14 -18.99
CA GLU A 247 -10.36 20.37 -18.46
C GLU A 247 -9.34 20.13 -17.35
N PHE A 248 -9.25 18.93 -16.79
CA PHE A 248 -8.38 18.65 -15.65
C PHE A 248 -7.03 18.09 -16.12
N GLN A 249 -5.96 18.77 -15.72
CA GLN A 249 -4.62 18.20 -15.72
C GLN A 249 -4.57 17.13 -14.62
N ILE A 250 -4.21 15.89 -14.96
CA ILE A 250 -4.07 14.84 -13.92
C ILE A 250 -2.69 14.95 -13.32
N TYR A 251 -2.65 15.45 -12.09
CA TYR A 251 -1.46 15.56 -11.27
C TYR A 251 -1.50 14.48 -10.19
N ARG A 252 -0.44 13.67 -10.09
CA ARG A 252 -0.35 12.45 -9.27
C ARG A 252 -1.45 11.42 -9.59
N SER A 253 -1.14 10.49 -10.50
CA SER A 253 -2.09 9.50 -11.02
C SER A 253 -2.45 8.39 -10.02
N ARG A 254 -3.28 8.74 -9.03
CA ARG A 254 -3.88 7.77 -8.09
C ARG A 254 -5.39 7.98 -7.98
N LEU A 255 -6.15 7.04 -8.54
CA LEU A 255 -7.59 6.91 -8.32
C LEU A 255 -7.81 6.04 -7.08
N VAL A 256 -8.58 6.53 -6.10
CA VAL A 256 -8.86 5.82 -4.84
C VAL A 256 -10.34 5.50 -4.75
N TRP A 257 -10.71 4.27 -5.09
CA TRP A 257 -12.08 3.77 -4.95
C TRP A 257 -12.53 3.70 -3.49
N SER A 258 -13.81 3.99 -3.23
CA SER A 258 -14.47 3.65 -1.97
C SER A 258 -14.72 2.14 -1.89
N PRO A 259 -14.64 1.51 -0.69
CA PRO A 259 -14.86 0.07 -0.51
C PRO A 259 -16.18 -0.48 -1.07
N ASP A 260 -17.23 0.35 -1.15
CA ASP A 260 -18.54 0.03 -1.74
C ASP A 260 -18.57 0.01 -3.29
N SER A 261 -17.45 0.30 -3.96
CA SER A 261 -17.34 0.51 -5.42
C SER A 261 -18.23 1.64 -5.99
N GLN A 262 -18.79 2.53 -5.16
CA GLN A 262 -19.73 3.56 -5.63
C GLN A 262 -19.07 4.90 -5.95
N ARG A 263 -17.89 5.19 -5.39
CA ARG A 263 -17.18 6.48 -5.56
C ARG A 263 -15.70 6.28 -5.86
N ILE A 264 -15.13 7.26 -6.54
CA ILE A 264 -13.67 7.39 -6.70
C ILE A 264 -13.26 8.77 -6.19
N ALA A 265 -12.24 8.80 -5.33
CA ALA A 265 -11.58 10.01 -4.88
C ALA A 265 -10.25 10.19 -5.63
N PHE A 266 -9.92 11.42 -6.03
CA PHE A 266 -8.67 11.75 -6.71
C PHE A 266 -8.23 13.19 -6.43
N TYR A 267 -6.95 13.47 -6.63
CA TYR A 267 -6.42 14.83 -6.60
C TYR A 267 -6.60 15.51 -7.96
N GLN A 268 -6.98 16.79 -7.94
CA GLN A 268 -7.14 17.62 -9.12
C GLN A 268 -6.48 18.97 -8.87
N PRO A 269 -5.69 19.54 -9.80
CA PRO A 269 -5.18 20.90 -9.67
C PRO A 269 -6.30 21.92 -9.46
N ALA A 270 -6.03 22.93 -8.63
CA ALA A 270 -6.95 24.04 -8.42
C ALA A 270 -7.22 24.78 -9.74
N ASN A 271 -8.42 25.36 -9.88
CA ASN A 271 -8.80 26.23 -10.98
C ASN A 271 -9.26 27.60 -10.44
N PRO A 272 -8.60 28.73 -10.76
CA PRO A 272 -7.37 28.82 -11.57
C PRO A 272 -6.17 28.12 -10.91
N PRO A 273 -5.16 27.69 -11.69
CA PRO A 273 -3.98 27.00 -11.16
C PRO A 273 -3.15 27.93 -10.27
N LEU A 274 -3.20 27.70 -8.97
CA LEU A 274 -2.42 28.40 -7.95
C LEU A 274 -1.23 27.53 -7.53
N SER A 275 -0.01 27.87 -7.95
CA SER A 275 1.27 27.39 -7.36
C SER A 275 1.27 25.96 -6.78
N ASN A 276 0.94 24.95 -7.61
CA ASN A 276 0.88 23.53 -7.27
C ASN A 276 -0.14 23.12 -6.18
N GLN A 277 -1.14 23.96 -5.91
CA GLN A 277 -2.28 23.61 -5.07
C GLN A 277 -3.27 22.71 -5.82
N GLU A 278 -3.78 21.74 -5.08
CA GLU A 278 -4.74 20.74 -5.52
C GLU A 278 -6.08 20.96 -4.79
N VAL A 279 -7.10 20.22 -5.20
CA VAL A 279 -8.32 19.94 -4.48
C VAL A 279 -8.55 18.43 -4.51
N ILE A 280 -9.32 17.90 -3.54
CA ILE A 280 -9.80 16.52 -3.58
C ILE A 280 -11.19 16.54 -4.23
N THR A 281 -11.35 15.74 -5.28
CA THR A 281 -12.61 15.55 -6.00
C THR A 281 -13.11 14.14 -5.76
N LEU A 282 -14.38 14.01 -5.38
CA LEU A 282 -15.13 12.76 -5.43
C LEU A 282 -15.88 12.69 -6.76
N VAL A 283 -15.94 11.52 -7.39
CA VAL A 283 -16.84 11.24 -8.51
C VAL A 283 -17.72 10.04 -8.20
N GLN A 284 -19.03 10.20 -8.40
CA GLN A 284 -20.00 9.11 -8.29
C GLN A 284 -19.85 8.19 -9.50
N VAL A 285 -19.61 6.91 -9.24
CA VAL A 285 -19.38 5.90 -10.27
C VAL A 285 -20.60 5.76 -11.17
N ALA A 286 -21.82 5.68 -10.62
CA ALA A 286 -23.04 5.46 -11.41
C ALA A 286 -23.35 6.60 -12.40
N THR A 287 -23.11 7.86 -12.01
CA THR A 287 -23.58 9.06 -12.74
C THR A 287 -22.47 9.87 -13.41
N GLY A 288 -21.22 9.75 -12.97
CA GLY A 288 -20.13 10.67 -13.33
C GLY A 288 -20.21 12.05 -12.66
N GLU A 289 -21.14 12.23 -11.72
CA GLU A 289 -21.29 13.47 -10.96
C GLU A 289 -20.06 13.72 -10.09
N ARG A 290 -19.46 14.92 -10.24
CA ARG A 290 -18.24 15.33 -9.52
C ARG A 290 -18.58 16.28 -8.39
N GLN A 291 -18.02 16.04 -7.21
CA GLN A 291 -18.07 16.92 -6.05
C GLN A 291 -16.65 17.25 -5.61
N ILE A 292 -16.25 18.52 -5.76
CA ILE A 292 -15.03 19.02 -5.12
C ILE A 292 -15.33 19.17 -3.63
N ILE A 293 -14.58 18.47 -2.78
CA ILE A 293 -14.82 18.45 -1.33
C ILE A 293 -13.88 19.36 -0.54
N THR A 294 -12.75 19.79 -1.11
CA THR A 294 -11.79 20.67 -0.42
C THR A 294 -11.52 21.98 -1.16
N ARG A 295 -10.93 22.95 -0.46
CA ARG A 295 -10.42 24.21 -1.04
C ARG A 295 -9.03 24.01 -1.65
N PRO A 296 -8.52 24.90 -2.51
CA PRO A 296 -7.13 24.86 -2.95
C PRO A 296 -6.15 24.75 -1.77
N GLY A 297 -5.24 23.78 -1.83
CA GLY A 297 -4.26 23.49 -0.77
C GLY A 297 -3.30 22.35 -1.14
N PHE A 298 -2.52 21.88 -0.18
CA PHE A 298 -1.57 20.78 -0.33
C PHE A 298 -2.12 19.53 0.35
N TYR A 299 -2.42 18.49 -0.43
CA TYR A 299 -3.04 17.27 0.06
C TYR A 299 -2.12 16.05 -0.07
N ASN A 300 -2.27 15.08 0.83
CA ASN A 300 -1.60 13.78 0.75
C ASN A 300 -2.34 12.71 1.58
N ALA A 301 -1.79 11.49 1.63
CA ALA A 301 -2.18 10.44 2.58
C ALA A 301 -3.69 10.08 2.56
N MET A 302 -4.34 10.19 1.39
CA MET A 302 -5.76 9.91 1.22
C MET A 302 -6.07 8.41 1.40
N SER A 303 -7.02 8.07 2.28
CA SER A 303 -7.52 6.70 2.47
C SER A 303 -9.00 6.67 2.88
N TRP A 304 -9.77 5.76 2.29
CA TRP A 304 -11.17 5.54 2.65
C TRP A 304 -11.29 4.71 3.94
N ALA A 305 -12.29 5.05 4.75
CA ALA A 305 -12.76 4.16 5.80
C ALA A 305 -13.51 2.95 5.19
N PRO A 306 -13.51 1.79 5.86
CA PRO A 306 -14.23 0.58 5.42
C PRO A 306 -15.73 0.82 5.17
N ASP A 307 -16.35 1.75 5.91
CA ASP A 307 -17.76 2.12 5.77
C ASP A 307 -18.12 2.86 4.48
N SER A 308 -17.14 3.27 3.67
CA SER A 308 -17.31 4.09 2.45
C SER A 308 -18.01 5.44 2.66
N GLN A 309 -18.20 5.89 3.91
CA GLN A 309 -18.82 7.16 4.27
C GLN A 309 -17.82 8.19 4.77
N ARG A 310 -16.63 7.74 5.18
CA ARG A 310 -15.55 8.60 5.67
C ARG A 310 -14.28 8.50 4.81
N LEU A 311 -13.63 9.65 4.59
CA LEU A 311 -12.35 9.76 3.87
C LEU A 311 -11.33 10.45 4.79
N ALA A 312 -10.21 9.80 5.08
CA ALA A 312 -9.07 10.42 5.73
C ALA A 312 -8.13 11.03 4.68
N PHE A 313 -7.51 12.17 4.98
CA PHE A 313 -6.44 12.76 4.18
C PHE A 313 -5.65 13.79 4.99
N ALA A 314 -4.39 14.00 4.62
CA ALA A 314 -3.59 15.11 5.09
C ALA A 314 -3.90 16.38 4.29
N ALA A 315 -3.97 17.53 4.95
CA ALA A 315 -4.20 18.83 4.32
C ALA A 315 -3.38 19.95 4.95
N GLY A 316 -2.82 20.83 4.11
CA GLY A 316 -2.11 22.03 4.52
C GLY A 316 -2.41 23.23 3.62
N SER A 317 -2.51 24.43 4.20
CA SER A 317 -2.58 25.69 3.44
C SER A 317 -1.20 26.20 2.99
N GLN A 318 -0.14 25.67 3.60
CA GLN A 318 1.25 25.94 3.27
C GLN A 318 1.96 24.60 3.04
N ILE A 319 3.07 24.63 2.30
CA ILE A 319 4.02 23.52 2.28
C ILE A 319 4.54 23.31 3.71
N GLU A 320 4.87 22.07 4.06
CA GLU A 320 5.46 21.71 5.36
C GLU A 320 4.57 21.99 6.60
N GLN A 321 3.25 22.14 6.42
CA GLN A 321 2.27 22.26 7.51
C GLN A 321 1.00 21.47 7.20
N GLN A 322 1.00 20.18 7.52
CA GLN A 322 -0.11 19.26 7.25
C GLN A 322 -0.80 18.78 8.52
N THR A 323 -2.13 18.90 8.56
CA THR A 323 -3.01 18.33 9.59
C THR A 323 -3.72 17.12 9.00
N LEU A 324 -3.88 16.03 9.77
CA LEU A 324 -4.71 14.90 9.35
C LEU A 324 -6.18 15.24 9.58
N PHE A 325 -7.01 15.06 8.56
CA PHE A 325 -8.46 15.23 8.63
C PHE A 325 -9.19 13.93 8.31
N VAL A 326 -10.42 13.81 8.85
CA VAL A 326 -11.46 12.95 8.32
C VAL A 326 -12.61 13.80 7.82
N PHE A 327 -13.03 13.55 6.59
CA PHE A 327 -14.28 14.06 6.02
C PHE A 327 -15.36 12.98 6.12
N ASP A 328 -16.44 13.32 6.84
CA ASP A 328 -17.68 12.55 6.88
C ASP A 328 -18.59 13.04 5.75
N ILE A 329 -18.80 12.20 4.74
CA ILE A 329 -19.50 12.57 3.51
C ILE A 329 -21.01 12.77 3.74
N PRO A 330 -21.74 11.88 4.47
CA PRO A 330 -23.18 12.07 4.69
C PRO A 330 -23.53 13.34 5.47
N SER A 331 -22.72 13.73 6.46
CA SER A 331 -22.92 14.96 7.24
C SER A 331 -22.16 16.18 6.70
N ASN A 332 -21.37 16.02 5.64
CA ASN A 332 -20.51 17.04 5.04
C ASN A 332 -19.61 17.73 6.09
N ARG A 333 -19.01 16.95 7.00
CA ARG A 333 -18.30 17.45 8.18
C ARG A 333 -16.83 17.05 8.19
N PHE A 334 -15.94 18.02 8.37
CA PHE A 334 -14.52 17.79 8.59
C PHE A 334 -14.20 17.71 10.09
N THR A 335 -13.37 16.74 10.47
CA THR A 335 -12.80 16.58 11.81
C THR A 335 -11.29 16.59 11.69
N ALA A 336 -10.63 17.56 12.33
CA ALA A 336 -9.17 17.54 12.46
C ALA A 336 -8.78 16.50 13.51
N LEU A 337 -7.87 15.58 13.17
CA LEU A 337 -7.44 14.49 14.04
C LEU A 337 -6.13 14.78 14.77
N THR A 338 -5.32 15.72 14.27
CA THR A 338 -4.07 16.14 14.90
C THR A 338 -4.22 17.55 15.50
N PRO A 339 -3.87 17.77 16.78
CA PRO A 339 -4.08 19.06 17.45
C PRO A 339 -3.09 20.14 17.01
N GLN A 340 -2.03 19.74 16.31
CA GLN A 340 -1.02 20.58 15.67
C GLN A 340 -0.75 20.01 14.26
N PRO A 341 -0.24 20.81 13.32
CA PRO A 341 0.25 20.31 12.05
C PRO A 341 1.59 19.58 12.23
N PHE A 342 1.85 18.64 11.31
CA PHE A 342 3.14 18.00 11.06
C PHE A 342 3.82 18.67 9.87
N GLN A 343 5.12 18.40 9.66
CA GLN A 343 5.82 18.83 8.46
C GLN A 343 5.24 18.14 7.23
N ALA A 344 5.16 16.81 7.26
CA ALA A 344 4.48 16.02 6.25
C ALA A 344 3.74 14.85 6.90
N ILE A 345 2.61 14.47 6.34
CA ILE A 345 1.94 13.20 6.61
C ILE A 345 1.96 12.43 5.29
N LEU A 346 2.58 11.25 5.27
CA LEU A 346 3.03 10.61 4.04
C LEU A 346 2.05 9.56 3.54
N GLU A 347 1.60 8.66 4.41
CA GLU A 347 0.52 7.73 4.16
C GLU A 347 -0.42 7.62 5.37
N SER A 348 -1.67 7.22 5.13
CA SER A 348 -2.62 6.85 6.18
C SER A 348 -3.35 5.56 5.79
N ARG A 349 -3.70 4.73 6.77
CA ARG A 349 -4.44 3.48 6.59
C ARG A 349 -5.42 3.28 7.72
N TRP A 350 -6.67 2.98 7.38
CA TRP A 350 -7.67 2.56 8.36
C TRP A 350 -7.47 1.08 8.73
N THR A 351 -7.88 0.75 9.95
CA THR A 351 -8.23 -0.62 10.36
C THR A 351 -9.40 -1.16 9.55
N THR A 352 -9.55 -2.48 9.45
CA THR A 352 -10.70 -3.13 8.77
C THR A 352 -12.05 -2.82 9.43
N GLN A 353 -12.06 -2.50 10.73
CA GLN A 353 -13.25 -2.09 11.49
C GLN A 353 -13.51 -0.57 11.44
N GLY A 354 -12.56 0.24 10.95
CA GLY A 354 -12.71 1.69 10.81
C GLY A 354 -12.73 2.47 12.13
N ASP A 355 -12.18 1.90 13.21
CA ASP A 355 -12.11 2.49 14.56
C ASP A 355 -10.76 3.19 14.84
N TRP A 356 -9.70 2.79 14.14
CA TRP A 356 -8.38 3.44 14.14
C TRP A 356 -7.86 3.77 12.74
N ILE A 357 -7.07 4.84 12.68
CA ILE A 357 -6.26 5.27 11.54
C ILE A 357 -4.79 5.27 11.98
N GLY A 358 -3.94 4.58 11.24
CA GLY A 358 -2.49 4.61 11.38
C GLY A 358 -1.91 5.51 10.29
N PHE A 359 -0.92 6.35 10.62
CA PHE A 359 -0.31 7.28 9.67
C PHE A 359 1.16 7.54 9.99
N SER A 360 2.00 7.65 8.95
CA SER A 360 3.39 8.10 9.11
C SER A 360 3.48 9.61 8.91
N ALA A 361 4.25 10.27 9.78
CA ALA A 361 4.44 11.71 9.74
C ALA A 361 5.85 12.15 10.15
N VAL A 362 6.30 13.25 9.55
CA VAL A 362 7.54 13.96 9.89
C VAL A 362 7.18 15.11 10.82
N ALA A 363 7.87 15.22 11.96
CA ALA A 363 7.64 16.30 12.92
C ALA A 363 8.06 17.67 12.36
N LEU A 364 7.45 18.77 12.83
CA LEU A 364 7.83 20.12 12.41
C LEU A 364 9.28 20.44 12.81
N GLY A 365 10.10 20.81 11.83
CA GLY A 365 11.50 21.17 12.05
C GLY A 365 12.43 19.95 12.16
N ASP A 366 11.99 18.78 11.69
CA ASP A 366 12.87 17.62 11.51
C ASP A 366 13.52 17.65 10.13
N ASP A 367 14.69 18.28 10.06
CA ASP A 367 15.53 18.38 8.86
C ASP A 367 16.00 16.99 8.34
N LEU A 368 15.92 15.92 9.15
CA LEU A 368 16.28 14.56 8.74
C LEU A 368 15.13 13.82 8.04
N GLY A 369 13.90 14.33 8.13
CA GLY A 369 12.73 13.70 7.51
C GLY A 369 12.34 12.36 8.14
N THR A 370 12.50 12.22 9.45
CA THR A 370 12.24 10.96 10.17
C THR A 370 10.75 10.66 10.19
N GLN A 371 10.37 9.52 9.61
CA GLN A 371 8.98 9.06 9.61
C GLN A 371 8.64 8.42 10.95
N THR A 372 7.93 9.13 11.83
CA THR A 372 7.34 8.55 13.03
C THR A 372 5.96 7.99 12.71
N LEU A 373 5.64 6.79 13.21
CA LEU A 373 4.33 6.17 13.06
C LEU A 373 3.40 6.56 14.21
N TYR A 374 2.21 7.03 13.87
CA TYR A 374 1.15 7.42 14.80
C TYR A 374 -0.12 6.61 14.57
N VAL A 375 -0.93 6.48 15.61
CA VAL A 375 -2.32 6.00 15.54
C VAL A 375 -3.27 7.02 16.15
N VAL A 376 -4.49 7.12 15.62
CA VAL A 376 -5.53 8.02 16.13
C VAL A 376 -6.92 7.47 15.81
N ARG A 377 -7.92 7.76 16.66
CA ARG A 377 -9.32 7.42 16.38
C ARG A 377 -9.97 8.50 15.49
N PRO A 378 -10.94 8.15 14.62
CA PRO A 378 -11.57 9.09 13.69
C PRO A 378 -12.44 10.17 14.37
N ASN A 379 -12.62 10.10 15.69
CA ASN A 379 -13.24 11.15 16.52
C ASN A 379 -12.20 12.09 17.18
N ALA A 380 -10.96 12.12 16.68
CA ALA A 380 -9.84 12.90 17.20
C ALA A 380 -9.39 12.55 18.63
N THR A 381 -9.65 11.32 19.10
CA THR A 381 -9.18 10.84 20.41
C THR A 381 -8.09 9.78 20.27
N GLY A 382 -7.30 9.58 21.33
CA GLY A 382 -6.28 8.52 21.38
C GLY A 382 -5.11 8.70 20.41
N LEU A 383 -4.80 9.94 19.97
CA LEU A 383 -3.60 10.20 19.19
C LEU A 383 -2.36 9.76 19.99
N THR A 384 -1.53 8.88 19.43
CA THR A 384 -0.36 8.31 20.11
C THR A 384 0.70 7.91 19.07
N ALA A 385 1.97 8.24 19.34
CA ALA A 385 3.10 7.70 18.58
C ALA A 385 3.35 6.25 19.00
N VAL A 386 3.57 5.36 18.02
CA VAL A 386 3.81 3.93 18.25
C VAL A 386 5.22 3.46 17.85
N SER A 387 5.94 4.27 17.05
CA SER A 387 7.39 4.18 16.91
C SER A 387 8.09 5.25 17.76
N GLN A 388 9.40 5.12 17.97
CA GLN A 388 10.18 6.15 18.66
C GLN A 388 10.43 7.38 17.75
N PRO A 389 10.67 8.59 18.29
CA PRO A 389 10.78 9.81 17.47
C PRO A 389 11.93 9.82 16.45
N ASN A 390 13.03 9.11 16.74
CA ASN A 390 14.20 8.99 15.86
C ASN A 390 14.20 7.68 15.05
N GLU A 391 13.12 6.91 15.12
CA GLU A 391 13.00 5.59 14.52
C GLU A 391 12.22 5.72 13.20
N TYR A 392 12.92 5.55 12.08
CA TYR A 392 12.34 5.67 10.75
C TYR A 392 11.37 4.50 10.48
N ALA A 393 10.09 4.70 10.78
CA ALA A 393 9.05 3.69 10.73
C ALA A 393 8.39 3.63 9.35
N TYR A 394 8.94 2.77 8.48
CA TYR A 394 8.41 2.49 7.15
C TYR A 394 8.87 1.10 6.66
N PRO A 395 8.01 0.33 5.98
CA PRO A 395 6.56 0.51 5.83
C PRO A 395 5.79 0.09 7.09
N PHE A 396 4.47 0.29 7.09
CA PHE A 396 3.58 -0.26 8.13
C PHE A 396 2.29 -0.87 7.54
N ALA A 397 1.66 -1.75 8.33
CA ALA A 397 0.37 -2.35 8.01
C ALA A 397 -0.42 -2.68 9.28
N TRP A 398 -1.74 -2.54 9.23
CA TRP A 398 -2.63 -3.11 10.24
C TRP A 398 -2.71 -4.63 10.05
N VAL A 399 -2.76 -5.37 11.15
CA VAL A 399 -3.13 -6.78 11.14
C VAL A 399 -4.64 -6.86 10.91
N PRO A 400 -5.12 -7.56 9.87
CA PRO A 400 -6.53 -7.84 9.68
C PRO A 400 -7.12 -8.56 10.89
N LEU A 401 -8.35 -8.20 11.25
CA LEU A 401 -9.17 -8.99 12.15
C LEU A 401 -10.08 -9.88 11.28
N PRO A 402 -10.20 -11.19 11.60
CA PRO A 402 -11.02 -12.14 10.85
C PRO A 402 -12.54 -11.94 11.05
#